data_AF-A0A6N7M0K9-F1
#
_entry.id   AF-A0A6N7M0K9-F1
#
_cell.length_a   1.000
_cell.length_b   1.000
_cell.length_c   1.000
_cell.angle_alpha   90.00
_cell.angle_beta   90.00
_cell.angle_gamma   90.00
#
_symmetry.space_group_name_H-M   'P 1'
#
loop_
_entity.id
_entity.type
_entity.pdbx_description
1 polymer ?
#
loop_
_entity_poly.entity_id
_entity_poly.type
_entity_poly.pdbx_seq_one_letter_code
_entity_poly.pdbx_strand_id
1 'polypeptide(L)'
;MNKIVALLLPLLLAACDPLQLPADIQLPDGAVYDGDIEDNLFHGQGVLTWPDGRRYSGEFRQGLMTGKGRLEDRDGCVQEGDFVQGVLNGEGRYDCDGSSYQGTFKNGELIKGSAAYLDDNTYQGEFQHFQPHGKGKWTTASGEEFEGQFVDGFLESGRYQNQSGMVYQGEFEWFSFDGKGELTRPDGVVIRAQFENGQAQGKGVRILPGENGPVEEKGYFVAGDYYPSKQAYEQREKAQASGMEARLYTEASRLQLVLSSLAPQRPGVRDVYFLAIGGDGTSGVFSREVDWVSEQLGGVLDLKRRQVKLVNGGGDELPLATRTSVHEALNALDGLMDPEEDLLLVHIVSHGTSNGELVLDTRNMPLNNLTVADGKQWLNALKVKHQWIVVSACYSGQWVNALASPRRAVFASAAQDRTSFGCGDDSERTWFSRALYGEDMGAGIHDPDAWFAAASGRVTAMEQEQGIAEEEHSLPQKSVGKGFVSWWQSETLTAPN
;
A
#
# COMPACT_ATOMS: atom_id res chain seq x y z
N MET A 1 22.61 -78.81 -57.86
CA MET A 1 23.50 -78.89 -56.69
C MET A 1 22.77 -79.66 -55.59
N ASN A 2 23.41 -80.74 -55.13
CA ASN A 2 23.13 -81.74 -54.06
C ASN A 2 22.12 -81.39 -52.93
N LYS A 3 21.46 -82.29 -52.18
CA LYS A 3 21.23 -83.76 -52.13
C LYS A 3 20.16 -84.02 -51.01
N ILE A 4 19.28 -85.00 -51.27
CA ILE A 4 18.53 -86.00 -50.44
C ILE A 4 18.55 -85.98 -48.88
N VAL A 5 17.45 -86.55 -48.31
CA VAL A 5 17.18 -87.24 -47.01
C VAL A 5 17.03 -86.32 -45.76
N ALA A 6 16.24 -86.55 -44.70
CA ALA A 6 15.49 -87.70 -44.18
C ALA A 6 14.42 -87.26 -43.14
N LEU A 7 13.48 -88.17 -42.89
CA LEU A 7 12.51 -88.24 -41.79
C LEU A 7 13.17 -88.11 -40.39
N LEU A 8 12.52 -87.44 -39.41
CA LEU A 8 12.61 -87.74 -37.97
C LEU A 8 11.62 -86.89 -37.14
N LEU A 9 10.74 -87.56 -36.40
CA LEU A 9 9.97 -87.03 -35.26
C LEU A 9 10.68 -87.55 -33.98
N PRO A 10 10.97 -86.71 -32.96
CA PRO A 10 10.27 -86.83 -31.67
C PRO A 10 10.09 -85.47 -30.94
N LEU A 11 8.94 -85.19 -30.33
CA LEU A 11 8.55 -85.44 -28.94
C LEU A 11 9.17 -84.49 -27.89
N LEU A 12 8.29 -83.65 -27.33
CA LEU A 12 8.28 -82.99 -26.00
C LEU A 12 9.37 -81.96 -25.64
N LEU A 13 8.94 -80.71 -25.46
CA LEU A 13 9.05 -79.98 -24.19
C LEU A 13 7.94 -78.93 -24.17
N ALA A 14 6.96 -79.11 -23.28
CA ALA A 14 6.07 -78.04 -22.88
C ALA A 14 6.94 -76.97 -22.21
N ALA A 15 7.23 -75.89 -22.92
CA ALA A 15 7.65 -74.66 -22.26
C ALA A 15 6.41 -74.15 -21.52
N CYS A 16 6.54 -74.02 -20.19
CA CYS A 16 5.67 -73.15 -19.43
C CYS A 16 5.68 -71.79 -20.13
N ASP A 17 4.59 -71.43 -20.79
CA ASP A 17 4.25 -70.02 -20.87
C ASP A 17 4.09 -69.56 -19.41
N PRO A 18 4.86 -68.56 -18.93
CA PRO A 18 4.60 -68.00 -17.63
C PRO A 18 3.15 -67.50 -17.65
N LEU A 19 2.36 -67.96 -16.67
CA LEU A 19 1.03 -67.46 -16.41
C LEU A 19 1.12 -65.93 -16.29
N GLN A 20 0.67 -65.20 -17.32
CA GLN A 20 0.20 -63.83 -17.14
C GLN A 20 -1.11 -63.92 -16.37
N LEU A 21 -1.00 -63.80 -15.03
CA LEU A 21 -2.12 -63.62 -14.14
C LEU A 21 -2.83 -62.29 -14.44
N PRO A 22 -4.15 -62.17 -14.21
CA PRO A 22 -4.90 -60.95 -14.51
C PRO A 22 -4.38 -59.78 -13.68
N ALA A 23 -4.32 -58.61 -14.31
CA ALA A 23 -3.69 -57.36 -13.86
C ALA A 23 -4.34 -56.67 -12.63
N ASP A 24 -5.20 -57.34 -11.85
CA ASP A 24 -5.92 -56.68 -10.74
C ASP A 24 -6.11 -57.66 -9.56
N ILE A 25 -5.29 -57.56 -8.52
CA ILE A 25 -5.49 -58.24 -7.23
C ILE A 25 -6.41 -57.38 -6.37
N GLN A 26 -7.58 -57.90 -6.02
CA GLN A 26 -8.44 -57.27 -5.03
C GLN A 26 -8.10 -57.79 -3.62
N LEU A 27 -7.71 -56.88 -2.73
CA LEU A 27 -7.41 -57.15 -1.32
C LEU A 27 -8.69 -57.24 -0.46
N PRO A 28 -8.65 -57.90 0.71
CA PRO A 28 -9.80 -58.01 1.61
C PRO A 28 -10.36 -56.68 2.12
N ASP A 29 -9.54 -55.63 2.16
CA ASP A 29 -9.93 -54.28 2.53
C ASP A 29 -10.54 -53.48 1.36
N GLY A 30 -10.63 -54.10 0.17
CA GLY A 30 -11.17 -53.52 -1.05
C GLY A 30 -10.14 -52.78 -1.90
N ALA A 31 -8.88 -52.66 -1.47
CA ALA A 31 -7.83 -52.06 -2.30
C ALA A 31 -7.50 -52.96 -3.50
N VAL A 32 -7.04 -52.34 -4.58
CA VAL A 32 -6.67 -53.03 -5.82
C VAL A 32 -5.20 -52.82 -6.08
N TYR A 33 -4.47 -53.90 -6.30
CA TYR A 33 -3.05 -53.89 -6.69
C TYR A 33 -2.87 -54.41 -8.11
N ASP A 34 -2.18 -53.64 -8.93
CA ASP A 34 -1.74 -53.99 -10.28
C ASP A 34 -0.19 -53.96 -10.31
N GLY A 35 0.46 -55.11 -10.39
CA GLY A 35 1.92 -55.21 -10.36
C GLY A 35 2.46 -56.62 -10.09
N ASP A 36 3.78 -56.72 -9.95
CA ASP A 36 4.46 -58.01 -9.72
C ASP A 36 4.25 -58.53 -8.29
N ILE A 37 4.27 -59.85 -8.15
CA ILE A 37 4.17 -60.55 -6.86
C ILE A 37 5.34 -61.51 -6.73
N GLU A 38 5.98 -61.53 -5.56
CA GLU A 38 6.95 -62.54 -5.17
C GLU A 38 6.57 -63.09 -3.78
N ASP A 39 6.55 -64.41 -3.61
CA ASP A 39 6.19 -65.08 -2.35
C ASP A 39 4.86 -64.62 -1.72
N ASN A 40 3.85 -64.36 -2.58
CA ASN A 40 2.52 -63.81 -2.20
C ASN A 40 2.57 -62.39 -1.60
N LEU A 41 3.65 -61.63 -1.82
CA LEU A 41 3.80 -60.25 -1.41
C LEU A 41 4.04 -59.35 -2.63
N PHE A 42 3.59 -58.09 -2.54
CA PHE A 42 3.87 -57.10 -3.59
C PHE A 42 5.37 -56.92 -3.76
N HIS A 43 5.82 -56.97 -5.01
CA HIS A 43 7.23 -56.87 -5.38
C HIS A 43 7.36 -56.09 -6.70
N GLY A 44 8.54 -55.54 -6.99
CA GLY A 44 8.80 -54.92 -8.29
C GLY A 44 8.02 -53.64 -8.49
N GLN A 45 7.61 -53.33 -9.72
CA GLN A 45 6.82 -52.14 -10.01
C GLN A 45 5.33 -52.46 -9.87
N GLY A 46 4.57 -51.54 -9.28
CA GLY A 46 3.13 -51.69 -9.21
C GLY A 46 2.36 -50.43 -8.85
N VAL A 47 1.05 -50.56 -8.87
CA VAL A 47 0.07 -49.53 -8.52
C VAL A 47 -0.87 -50.10 -7.47
N LEU A 48 -0.97 -49.42 -6.32
CA LEU A 48 -1.90 -49.76 -5.25
C LEU A 48 -2.95 -48.64 -5.14
N THR A 49 -4.22 -48.99 -5.32
CA THR A 49 -5.35 -48.05 -5.24
C THR A 49 -6.24 -48.45 -4.06
N TRP A 50 -6.44 -47.54 -3.11
CA TRP A 50 -7.29 -47.78 -1.95
C TRP A 50 -8.74 -47.34 -2.22
N PRO A 51 -9.75 -47.95 -1.54
CA PRO A 51 -11.15 -47.55 -1.70
C PRO A 51 -11.46 -46.10 -1.32
N ASP A 52 -10.60 -45.49 -0.49
CA ASP A 52 -10.72 -44.10 -0.06
C ASP A 52 -10.14 -43.10 -1.08
N GLY A 53 -9.73 -43.57 -2.26
CA GLY A 53 -9.25 -42.74 -3.36
C GLY A 53 -7.73 -42.55 -3.39
N ARG A 54 -7.01 -42.94 -2.33
CA ARG A 54 -5.54 -42.87 -2.34
C ARG A 54 -4.98 -43.78 -3.42
N ARG A 55 -3.84 -43.39 -3.99
CA ARG A 55 -3.16 -44.14 -5.05
C ARG A 55 -1.65 -44.04 -4.92
N TYR A 56 -0.96 -45.18 -4.85
CA TYR A 56 0.50 -45.27 -4.94
C TYR A 56 0.91 -45.91 -6.27
N SER A 57 1.96 -45.41 -6.89
CA SER A 57 2.60 -45.98 -8.09
C SER A 57 4.11 -45.97 -7.87
N GLY A 58 4.76 -47.13 -7.87
CA GLY A 58 6.20 -47.21 -7.63
C GLY A 58 6.70 -48.61 -7.29
N GLU A 59 7.89 -48.66 -6.69
CA GLU A 59 8.54 -49.91 -6.31
C GLU A 59 7.95 -50.51 -5.01
N PHE A 60 7.86 -51.84 -4.99
CA PHE A 60 7.46 -52.63 -3.83
C PHE A 60 8.53 -53.67 -3.50
N ARG A 61 8.71 -53.94 -2.20
CA ARG A 61 9.54 -55.05 -1.71
C ARG A 61 8.93 -55.63 -0.46
N GLN A 62 8.67 -56.94 -0.47
CA GLN A 62 8.05 -57.65 0.65
C GLN A 62 6.72 -57.01 1.10
N GLY A 63 5.91 -56.54 0.15
CA GLY A 63 4.61 -55.93 0.43
C GLY A 63 4.66 -54.46 0.83
N LEU A 64 5.85 -53.85 0.95
CA LEU A 64 6.02 -52.46 1.37
C LEU A 64 6.43 -51.57 0.19
N MET A 65 5.87 -50.36 0.14
CA MET A 65 6.30 -49.31 -0.78
C MET A 65 7.75 -48.92 -0.45
N THR A 66 8.62 -48.94 -1.46
CA THR A 66 10.05 -48.69 -1.34
C THR A 66 10.57 -48.00 -2.59
N GLY A 67 11.83 -47.55 -2.62
CA GLY A 67 12.46 -47.08 -3.87
C GLY A 67 11.75 -45.85 -4.44
N LYS A 68 11.77 -45.67 -5.77
CA LYS A 68 11.06 -44.53 -6.37
C LYS A 68 9.56 -44.79 -6.44
N GLY A 69 8.77 -43.79 -6.06
CA GLY A 69 7.32 -43.86 -6.20
C GLY A 69 6.61 -42.51 -6.12
N ARG A 70 5.31 -42.54 -6.35
CA ARG A 70 4.37 -41.42 -6.25
C ARG A 70 3.13 -41.86 -5.49
N LEU A 71 2.85 -41.21 -4.36
CA LEU A 71 1.64 -41.38 -3.54
C LEU A 71 0.75 -40.15 -3.71
N GLU A 72 -0.49 -40.35 -4.13
CA GLU A 72 -1.54 -39.34 -4.12
C GLU A 72 -2.53 -39.70 -3.02
N ASP A 73 -2.81 -38.76 -2.12
CA ASP A 73 -3.77 -38.98 -1.05
C ASP A 73 -5.22 -38.68 -1.47
N ARG A 74 -6.16 -38.73 -0.53
CA ARG A 74 -7.59 -38.52 -0.81
C ARG A 74 -7.96 -37.05 -1.06
N ASP A 75 -7.12 -36.14 -0.59
CA ASP A 75 -7.34 -34.70 -0.65
C ASP A 75 -6.62 -34.08 -1.87
N GLY A 76 -5.91 -34.92 -2.64
CA GLY A 76 -5.19 -34.55 -3.86
C GLY A 76 -3.75 -34.12 -3.61
N CYS A 77 -3.22 -34.29 -2.39
CA CYS A 77 -1.84 -34.01 -2.09
C CYS A 77 -0.94 -35.14 -2.58
N VAL A 78 0.20 -34.79 -3.17
CA VAL A 78 1.06 -35.70 -3.93
C VAL A 78 2.44 -35.73 -3.30
N GLN A 79 2.91 -36.92 -2.94
CA GLN A 79 4.29 -37.19 -2.52
C GLN A 79 4.99 -37.98 -3.63
N GLU A 80 6.15 -37.51 -4.07
CA GLU A 80 6.96 -38.18 -5.11
C GLU A 80 8.42 -38.22 -4.68
N GLY A 81 9.08 -39.38 -4.78
CA GLY A 81 10.48 -39.50 -4.39
C GLY A 81 10.88 -40.89 -3.92
N ASP A 82 11.89 -40.93 -3.04
CA ASP A 82 12.36 -42.15 -2.40
C ASP A 82 11.45 -42.57 -1.24
N PHE A 83 10.97 -43.80 -1.23
CA PHE A 83 10.19 -44.40 -0.16
C PHE A 83 11.00 -45.47 0.58
N VAL A 84 10.85 -45.50 1.90
CA VAL A 84 11.40 -46.56 2.76
C VAL A 84 10.29 -47.01 3.70
N GLN A 85 9.90 -48.29 3.60
CA GLN A 85 8.84 -48.90 4.42
C GLN A 85 7.52 -48.11 4.42
N GLY A 86 7.10 -47.62 3.25
CA GLY A 86 5.84 -46.90 3.13
C GLY A 86 5.90 -45.38 3.30
N VAL A 87 7.06 -44.82 3.64
CA VAL A 87 7.18 -43.40 4.00
C VAL A 87 8.22 -42.71 3.13
N LEU A 88 7.93 -41.49 2.68
CA LEU A 88 8.87 -40.64 1.94
C LEU A 88 10.14 -40.40 2.79
N ASN A 89 11.30 -40.78 2.25
CA ASN A 89 12.57 -40.77 2.95
C ASN A 89 13.73 -40.74 1.95
N GLY A 90 14.55 -39.69 1.97
CA GLY A 90 15.52 -39.39 0.93
C GLY A 90 15.09 -38.17 0.11
N GLU A 91 15.45 -38.11 -1.17
CA GLU A 91 15.08 -36.98 -2.02
C GLU A 91 13.64 -37.13 -2.52
N GLY A 92 12.88 -36.05 -2.44
CA GLY A 92 11.49 -36.06 -2.86
C GLY A 92 10.88 -34.68 -3.04
N ARG A 93 9.58 -34.71 -3.35
CA ARG A 93 8.69 -33.57 -3.52
C ARG A 93 7.35 -33.88 -2.86
N TYR A 94 6.75 -32.87 -2.26
CA TYR A 94 5.41 -32.91 -1.70
C TYR A 94 4.62 -31.69 -2.18
N ASP A 95 3.54 -31.91 -2.92
CA ASP A 95 2.63 -30.86 -3.40
C ASP A 95 1.30 -31.00 -2.68
N CYS A 96 0.81 -29.93 -2.04
CA CYS A 96 -0.45 -29.93 -1.30
C CYS A 96 -1.02 -28.52 -1.18
N ASP A 97 -2.33 -28.35 -1.39
CA ASP A 97 -3.04 -27.08 -1.27
C ASP A 97 -2.33 -25.90 -1.98
N GLY A 98 -1.75 -26.18 -3.16
CA GLY A 98 -1.03 -25.20 -3.98
C GLY A 98 0.36 -24.80 -3.47
N SER A 99 0.82 -25.37 -2.35
CA SER A 99 2.22 -25.28 -1.91
C SER A 99 3.03 -26.46 -2.43
N SER A 100 4.30 -26.21 -2.76
CA SER A 100 5.23 -27.22 -3.28
C SER A 100 6.49 -27.26 -2.44
N TYR A 101 6.79 -28.41 -1.85
CA TYR A 101 7.95 -28.69 -1.03
C TYR A 101 8.89 -29.64 -1.76
N GLN A 102 10.19 -29.37 -1.78
CA GLN A 102 11.16 -30.22 -2.47
C GLN A 102 12.47 -30.28 -1.69
N GLY A 103 13.04 -31.48 -1.52
CA GLY A 103 14.35 -31.66 -0.90
C GLY A 103 14.49 -33.00 -0.19
N THR A 104 15.24 -33.00 0.91
CA THR A 104 15.52 -34.20 1.68
C THR A 104 14.45 -34.41 2.76
N PHE A 105 13.78 -35.56 2.70
CA PHE A 105 12.78 -36.03 3.65
C PHE A 105 13.35 -37.07 4.60
N LYS A 106 12.88 -37.07 5.84
CA LYS A 106 13.18 -38.10 6.84
C LYS A 106 11.89 -38.46 7.58
N ASN A 107 11.48 -39.72 7.48
CA ASN A 107 10.24 -40.23 8.07
C ASN A 107 9.00 -39.39 7.66
N GLY A 108 8.95 -38.94 6.41
CA GLY A 108 7.82 -38.18 5.86
C GLY A 108 7.87 -36.68 6.13
N GLU A 109 8.81 -36.20 6.94
CA GLU A 109 9.01 -34.75 7.17
C GLU A 109 10.13 -34.21 6.28
N LEU A 110 9.90 -33.06 5.66
CA LEU A 110 10.97 -32.31 5.01
C LEU A 110 11.92 -31.77 6.10
N ILE A 111 13.22 -32.05 5.98
CA ILE A 111 14.24 -31.56 6.92
C ILE A 111 15.14 -30.48 6.31
N LYS A 112 15.27 -30.46 4.98
CA LYS A 112 16.05 -29.46 4.24
C LYS A 112 15.60 -29.42 2.79
N GLY A 113 15.44 -28.24 2.23
CA GLY A 113 15.00 -28.11 0.83
C GLY A 113 14.53 -26.71 0.47
N SER A 114 13.55 -26.66 -0.42
CA SER A 114 12.84 -25.45 -0.82
C SER A 114 11.33 -25.64 -0.74
N ALA A 115 10.62 -24.56 -0.42
CA ALA A 115 9.17 -24.46 -0.49
C ALA A 115 8.78 -23.28 -1.40
N ALA A 116 7.76 -23.48 -2.22
CA ALA A 116 7.05 -22.43 -2.96
C ALA A 116 5.61 -22.37 -2.45
N TYR A 117 5.15 -21.19 -2.09
CA TYR A 117 3.84 -20.94 -1.48
C TYR A 117 2.87 -20.28 -2.48
N LEU A 118 1.59 -20.24 -2.13
CA LEU A 118 0.50 -19.73 -2.98
C LEU A 118 0.60 -18.23 -3.34
N ASP A 119 1.38 -17.47 -2.58
CA ASP A 119 1.57 -16.02 -2.71
C ASP A 119 2.89 -15.67 -3.43
N ASP A 120 3.43 -16.60 -4.22
CA ASP A 120 4.73 -16.51 -4.92
C ASP A 120 5.93 -16.31 -3.98
N ASN A 121 5.75 -16.43 -2.66
CA ASN A 121 6.85 -16.48 -1.72
C ASN A 121 7.59 -17.82 -1.82
N THR A 122 8.90 -17.77 -1.56
CA THR A 122 9.74 -18.96 -1.55
C THR A 122 10.59 -19.00 -0.30
N TYR A 123 10.88 -20.22 0.17
CA TYR A 123 11.83 -20.44 1.25
C TYR A 123 12.83 -21.53 0.84
N GLN A 124 14.10 -21.34 1.15
CA GLN A 124 15.14 -22.34 0.99
C GLN A 124 15.94 -22.46 2.28
N GLY A 125 15.97 -23.65 2.87
CA GLY A 125 16.62 -23.82 4.16
C GLY A 125 16.30 -25.14 4.83
N GLU A 126 16.43 -25.14 6.15
CA GLU A 126 16.05 -26.23 7.02
C GLU A 126 14.55 -26.14 7.38
N PHE A 127 13.95 -27.28 7.72
CA PHE A 127 12.53 -27.36 8.01
C PHE A 127 12.28 -28.18 9.27
N GLN A 128 11.20 -27.83 9.97
CA GLN A 128 10.64 -28.62 11.05
C GLN A 128 9.12 -28.56 10.93
N HIS A 129 8.44 -29.71 10.91
CA HIS A 129 6.98 -29.80 10.74
C HIS A 129 6.44 -28.99 9.55
N PHE A 130 7.16 -29.03 8.42
CA PHE A 130 6.86 -28.27 7.19
C PHE A 130 6.89 -26.74 7.34
N GLN A 131 7.45 -26.22 8.44
CA GLN A 131 7.71 -24.80 8.64
C GLN A 131 9.21 -24.50 8.47
N PRO A 132 9.55 -23.30 7.98
CA PRO A 132 10.92 -22.78 8.03
C PRO A 132 11.51 -22.90 9.44
N HIS A 133 12.69 -23.50 9.56
CA HIS A 133 13.40 -23.64 10.83
C HIS A 133 14.91 -23.64 10.57
N GLY A 134 15.75 -23.36 11.56
CA GLY A 134 17.19 -23.42 11.35
C GLY A 134 17.68 -22.33 10.41
N LYS A 135 18.74 -22.60 9.62
CA LYS A 135 19.23 -21.62 8.64
C LYS A 135 18.42 -21.68 7.36
N GLY A 136 18.05 -20.51 6.85
CA GLY A 136 17.41 -20.42 5.55
C GLY A 136 17.34 -19.02 4.99
N LYS A 137 16.73 -18.93 3.81
CA LYS A 137 16.44 -17.71 3.07
C LYS A 137 14.99 -17.73 2.63
N TRP A 138 14.24 -16.70 3.00
CA TRP A 138 12.91 -16.41 2.51
C TRP A 138 13.00 -15.31 1.45
N THR A 139 12.31 -15.48 0.33
CA THR A 139 12.21 -14.49 -0.74
C THR A 139 10.73 -14.20 -1.00
N THR A 140 10.35 -12.94 -0.93
CA THR A 140 8.97 -12.52 -1.18
C THR A 140 8.66 -12.42 -2.68
N ALA A 141 7.38 -12.39 -3.05
CA ALA A 141 6.95 -12.12 -4.43
C ALA A 141 7.50 -10.79 -4.99
N SER A 142 7.67 -9.77 -4.12
CA SER A 142 8.26 -8.47 -4.46
C SER A 142 9.79 -8.52 -4.60
N GLY A 143 10.43 -9.66 -4.34
CA GLY A 143 11.87 -9.87 -4.43
C GLY A 143 12.66 -9.33 -3.24
N GLU A 144 12.01 -9.13 -2.09
CA GLU A 144 12.70 -8.89 -0.82
C GLU A 144 13.28 -10.20 -0.29
N GLU A 145 14.44 -10.13 0.34
CA GLU A 145 15.16 -11.31 0.81
C GLU A 145 15.45 -11.22 2.30
N PHE A 146 15.16 -12.31 3.01
CA PHE A 146 15.33 -12.47 4.45
C PHE A 146 16.14 -13.75 4.71
N GLU A 147 17.37 -13.61 5.17
CA GLU A 147 18.29 -14.73 5.36
C GLU A 147 18.80 -14.79 6.80
N GLY A 148 18.67 -15.94 7.46
CA GLY A 148 19.14 -16.07 8.83
C GLY A 148 18.59 -17.29 9.56
N GLN A 149 18.40 -17.13 10.87
CA GLN A 149 17.91 -18.15 11.77
C GLN A 149 16.39 -18.07 11.91
N PHE A 150 15.71 -19.15 11.52
CA PHE A 150 14.27 -19.31 11.60
C PHE A 150 13.89 -20.21 12.78
N VAL A 151 12.79 -19.88 13.45
CA VAL A 151 12.16 -20.67 14.51
C VAL A 151 10.65 -20.61 14.30
N ASP A 152 10.01 -21.78 14.25
CA ASP A 152 8.56 -21.95 14.04
C ASP A 152 7.99 -21.11 12.87
N GLY A 153 8.73 -21.04 11.77
CA GLY A 153 8.33 -20.30 10.55
C GLY A 153 8.76 -18.83 10.50
N PHE A 154 9.27 -18.25 11.59
CA PHE A 154 9.63 -16.83 11.67
C PHE A 154 11.13 -16.63 11.70
N LEU A 155 11.61 -15.59 11.02
CA LEU A 155 12.99 -15.14 11.15
C LEU A 155 13.17 -14.47 12.53
N GLU A 156 14.08 -14.96 13.36
CA GLU A 156 14.43 -14.33 14.65
C GLU A 156 15.63 -13.39 14.52
N SER A 157 16.61 -13.77 13.71
CA SER A 157 17.81 -12.95 13.49
C SER A 157 18.42 -13.25 12.13
N GLY A 158 18.94 -12.22 11.48
CA GLY A 158 19.45 -12.39 10.12
C GLY A 158 19.71 -11.10 9.40
N ARG A 159 19.64 -11.20 8.08
CA ARG A 159 19.86 -10.13 7.14
C ARG A 159 18.63 -9.98 6.25
N TYR A 160 18.15 -8.76 6.14
CA TYR A 160 17.16 -8.36 5.15
C TYR A 160 17.83 -7.53 4.06
N GLN A 161 17.36 -7.68 2.82
CA GLN A 161 17.64 -6.74 1.74
C GLN A 161 16.47 -6.62 0.75
N ASN A 162 16.34 -5.44 0.14
CA ASN A 162 15.39 -5.23 -0.96
C ASN A 162 16.07 -4.67 -2.21
N GLN A 163 15.28 -4.54 -3.28
CA GLN A 163 15.76 -4.10 -4.58
C GLN A 163 16.24 -2.63 -4.59
N SER A 164 15.80 -1.79 -3.65
CA SER A 164 16.26 -0.39 -3.55
C SER A 164 17.65 -0.26 -2.91
N GLY A 165 18.25 -1.36 -2.43
CA GLY A 165 19.55 -1.36 -1.79
C GLY A 165 19.50 -1.12 -0.28
N MET A 166 18.31 -1.13 0.34
CA MET A 166 18.19 -1.14 1.79
C MET A 166 18.65 -2.50 2.32
N VAL A 167 19.49 -2.49 3.36
CA VAL A 167 20.02 -3.69 4.01
C VAL A 167 19.86 -3.55 5.51
N TYR A 168 19.30 -4.55 6.18
CA TYR A 168 19.24 -4.60 7.64
C TYR A 168 19.91 -5.88 8.14
N GLN A 169 20.70 -5.77 9.20
CA GLN A 169 21.28 -6.92 9.90
C GLN A 169 20.95 -6.81 11.39
N GLY A 170 20.21 -7.77 11.93
CA GLY A 170 19.78 -7.69 13.32
C GLY A 170 18.75 -8.75 13.69
N GLU A 171 18.00 -8.41 14.73
CA GLU A 171 16.87 -9.16 15.26
C GLU A 171 15.57 -8.80 14.50
N PHE A 172 14.61 -9.72 14.50
CA PHE A 172 13.33 -9.55 13.81
C PHE A 172 12.18 -10.05 14.67
N GLU A 173 11.03 -9.38 14.54
CA GLU A 173 9.75 -9.86 15.05
C GLU A 173 8.71 -9.74 13.93
N TRP A 174 8.02 -10.83 13.58
CA TRP A 174 7.03 -10.85 12.49
C TRP A 174 7.55 -10.26 11.17
N PHE A 175 8.79 -10.57 10.79
CA PHE A 175 9.50 -10.02 9.62
C PHE A 175 9.73 -8.50 9.64
N SER A 176 9.44 -7.82 10.75
CA SER A 176 9.80 -6.42 11.00
C SER A 176 11.14 -6.33 11.74
N PHE A 177 11.88 -5.23 11.56
CA PHE A 177 13.12 -5.01 12.31
C PHE A 177 12.77 -4.71 13.76
N ASP A 178 13.22 -5.55 14.68
CA ASP A 178 12.93 -5.41 16.10
C ASP A 178 14.13 -5.83 16.93
N GLY A 179 14.44 -5.12 18.00
CA GLY A 179 15.66 -5.36 18.79
C GLY A 179 16.91 -4.72 18.16
N LYS A 180 18.09 -5.25 18.48
CA LYS A 180 19.35 -4.61 18.06
C LYS A 180 19.65 -4.89 16.60
N GLY A 181 20.00 -3.85 15.84
CA GLY A 181 20.42 -4.03 14.46
C GLY A 181 21.23 -2.88 13.86
N GLU A 182 21.63 -3.12 12.63
CA GLU A 182 22.30 -2.18 11.74
C GLU A 182 21.49 -2.06 10.44
N LEU A 183 20.95 -0.87 10.16
CA LEU A 183 20.23 -0.54 8.94
C LEU A 183 21.13 0.30 8.02
N THR A 184 21.42 -0.18 6.83
CA THR A 184 21.99 0.61 5.73
C THR A 184 20.86 1.04 4.80
N ARG A 185 20.69 2.35 4.63
CA ARG A 185 19.72 2.94 3.72
C ARG A 185 20.29 3.06 2.29
N PRO A 186 19.44 3.20 1.26
CA PRO A 186 19.88 3.41 -0.13
C PRO A 186 20.78 4.64 -0.35
N ASP A 187 20.66 5.66 0.51
CA ASP A 187 21.49 6.87 0.48
C ASP A 187 22.90 6.66 1.09
N GLY A 188 23.21 5.44 1.56
CA GLY A 188 24.47 5.08 2.18
C GLY A 188 24.57 5.41 3.67
N VAL A 189 23.53 5.97 4.28
CA VAL A 189 23.50 6.20 5.73
C VAL A 189 23.32 4.87 6.45
N VAL A 190 24.19 4.61 7.44
CA VAL A 190 24.11 3.42 8.30
C VAL A 190 23.61 3.83 9.67
N ILE A 191 22.64 3.10 10.23
CA ILE A 191 22.05 3.35 11.55
C ILE A 191 22.26 2.11 12.42
N ARG A 192 22.93 2.28 13.56
CA ARG A 192 23.09 1.25 14.60
C ARG A 192 22.29 1.65 15.83
N ALA A 193 21.23 0.91 16.14
CA ALA A 193 20.30 1.27 17.22
C ALA A 193 19.53 0.03 17.72
N GLN A 194 18.66 0.28 18.71
CA GLN A 194 17.49 -0.57 18.94
C GLN A 194 16.42 -0.21 17.91
N PHE A 195 15.72 -1.20 17.40
CA PHE A 195 14.61 -1.05 16.48
C PHE A 195 13.33 -1.53 17.16
N GLU A 196 12.23 -0.86 16.87
CA GLU A 196 10.89 -1.25 17.30
C GLU A 196 9.97 -1.00 16.10
N ASN A 197 9.27 -2.05 15.65
CA ASN A 197 8.40 -1.99 14.47
C ASN A 197 9.07 -1.36 13.23
N GLY A 198 10.32 -1.74 12.94
CA GLY A 198 11.06 -1.25 11.77
C GLY A 198 11.78 0.09 11.98
N GLN A 199 11.55 0.79 13.08
CA GLN A 199 12.07 2.15 13.31
C GLN A 199 13.14 2.18 14.39
N ALA A 200 14.22 2.93 14.15
CA ALA A 200 15.27 3.13 15.16
C ALA A 200 14.74 3.92 16.37
N GLN A 201 15.06 3.47 17.58
CA GLN A 201 14.64 4.05 18.84
C GLN A 201 15.81 4.20 19.82
N GLY A 202 15.72 5.22 20.67
CA GLY A 202 16.61 5.39 21.80
C GLY A 202 18.05 5.75 21.42
N LYS A 203 19.02 5.39 22.26
CA LYS A 203 20.43 5.72 21.98
C LYS A 203 20.95 4.89 20.81
N GLY A 204 21.60 5.55 19.86
CA GLY A 204 22.19 4.88 18.71
C GLY A 204 23.25 5.74 18.04
N VAL A 205 23.66 5.29 16.86
CA VAL A 205 24.66 5.93 16.03
C VAL A 205 24.17 5.98 14.59
N ARG A 206 24.33 7.12 13.91
CA ARG A 206 24.27 7.16 12.45
C ARG A 206 25.65 7.39 11.87
N ILE A 207 25.94 6.77 10.74
CA ILE A 207 27.18 6.90 10.00
C ILE A 207 26.82 7.50 8.65
N LEU A 208 27.29 8.71 8.41
CA LEU A 208 27.03 9.45 7.19
C LEU A 208 28.14 9.18 6.18
N PRO A 209 27.82 8.91 4.90
CA PRO A 209 28.83 8.87 3.84
C PRO A 209 29.42 10.27 3.63
N GLY A 210 30.71 10.37 3.32
CA GLY A 210 31.40 11.65 3.12
C GLY A 210 32.66 11.53 2.27
N GLU A 211 33.04 12.63 1.61
CA GLU A 211 34.23 12.68 0.73
C GLU A 211 35.54 12.33 1.44
N ASN A 212 35.63 12.63 2.74
CA ASN A 212 36.79 12.32 3.58
C ASN A 212 36.64 11.02 4.38
N GLY A 213 35.69 10.16 3.98
CA GLY A 213 35.31 8.95 4.68
C GLY A 213 34.04 9.10 5.54
N PRO A 214 33.54 7.98 6.09
CA PRO A 214 32.31 7.97 6.88
C PRO A 214 32.46 8.75 8.18
N VAL A 215 31.44 9.54 8.52
CA VAL A 215 31.36 10.31 9.77
C VAL A 215 30.38 9.64 10.73
N GLU A 216 30.87 9.19 11.88
CA GLU A 216 30.06 8.58 12.92
C GLU A 216 29.49 9.63 13.88
N GLU A 217 28.17 9.66 14.03
CA GLU A 217 27.46 10.59 14.93
C GLU A 217 26.63 9.81 15.96
N LYS A 218 26.97 9.98 17.24
CA LYS A 218 26.20 9.42 18.36
C LYS A 218 25.02 10.32 18.68
N GLY A 219 23.85 9.72 18.88
CA GLY A 219 22.65 10.48 19.19
C GLY A 219 21.55 9.66 19.83
N TYR A 220 20.33 10.13 19.60
CA TYR A 220 19.10 9.57 20.11
C TYR A 220 18.07 9.54 19.00
N PHE A 221 17.42 8.40 18.80
CA PHE A 221 16.41 8.19 17.78
C PHE A 221 15.02 8.15 18.40
N VAL A 222 14.05 8.73 17.71
CA VAL A 222 12.62 8.64 18.05
C VAL A 222 11.88 8.39 16.76
N ALA A 223 11.22 7.23 16.63
CA ALA A 223 10.50 6.84 15.43
C ALA A 223 11.34 6.94 14.13
N GLY A 224 12.63 6.60 14.21
CA GLY A 224 13.58 6.69 13.09
C GLY A 224 14.26 8.06 12.92
N ASP A 225 13.74 9.14 13.52
CA ASP A 225 14.33 10.47 13.43
C ASP A 225 15.54 10.62 14.37
N TYR A 226 16.65 11.17 13.85
CA TYR A 226 17.88 11.39 14.60
C TYR A 226 17.91 12.73 15.34
N TYR A 227 18.33 12.69 16.60
CA TYR A 227 18.62 13.84 17.46
C TYR A 227 20.03 13.74 18.05
N PRO A 228 20.77 14.85 18.22
CA PRO A 228 22.11 14.82 18.81
C PRO A 228 22.18 14.24 20.23
N SER A 229 21.08 14.29 20.98
CA SER A 229 20.95 13.65 22.30
C SER A 229 19.48 13.58 22.72
N LYS A 230 19.18 12.77 23.76
CA LYS A 230 17.85 12.76 24.39
C LYS A 230 17.46 14.15 24.91
N GLN A 231 18.42 14.89 25.48
CA GLN A 231 18.18 16.25 25.96
C GLN A 231 17.84 17.20 24.81
N ALA A 232 18.49 17.06 23.64
CA ALA A 232 18.18 17.87 22.46
C ALA A 232 16.76 17.59 21.94
N TYR A 233 16.35 16.31 21.91
CA TYR A 233 14.96 15.93 21.63
C TYR A 233 13.98 16.56 22.63
N GLU A 234 14.19 16.36 23.93
CA GLU A 234 13.31 16.91 24.98
C GLU A 234 13.24 18.46 24.95
N GLN A 235 14.35 19.13 24.61
CA GLN A 235 14.38 20.59 24.45
C GLN A 235 13.61 21.04 23.20
N ARG A 236 13.72 20.31 22.08
CA ARG A 236 12.96 20.58 20.85
C ARG A 236 11.46 20.44 21.12
N GLU A 237 11.05 19.34 21.74
CA GLU A 237 9.65 19.10 22.12
C GLU A 237 9.11 20.23 23.02
N LYS A 238 9.86 20.61 24.06
CA LYS A 238 9.47 21.73 24.94
C LYS A 238 9.39 23.06 24.21
N ALA A 239 10.35 23.36 23.32
CA ALA A 239 10.34 24.58 22.52
C ALA A 239 9.14 24.60 21.55
N GLN A 240 8.83 23.48 20.91
CA GLN A 240 7.68 23.31 20.02
C GLN A 240 6.35 23.49 20.78
N ALA A 241 6.22 22.88 21.95
CA ALA A 241 5.05 23.07 22.82
C ALA A 241 4.91 24.53 23.28
N SER A 242 6.02 25.18 23.66
CA SER A 242 6.03 26.59 24.09
C SER A 242 5.67 27.54 22.95
N GLY A 243 6.13 27.25 21.73
CA GLY A 243 5.74 27.98 20.52
C GLY A 243 4.25 27.87 20.23
N MET A 244 3.69 26.65 20.36
CA MET A 244 2.24 26.44 20.21
C MET A 244 1.44 27.21 21.27
N GLU A 245 1.87 27.18 22.54
CA GLU A 245 1.23 27.95 23.62
C GLU A 245 1.22 29.45 23.29
N ALA A 246 2.36 30.02 22.87
CA ALA A 246 2.46 31.42 22.49
C ALA A 246 1.55 31.75 21.28
N ARG A 247 1.50 30.86 20.28
CA ARG A 247 0.64 31.02 19.10
C ARG A 247 -0.83 31.11 19.48
N LEU A 248 -1.32 30.19 20.33
CA LEU A 248 -2.72 30.13 20.75
C LEU A 248 -3.22 31.45 21.35
N TYR A 249 -2.40 32.16 22.13
CA TYR A 249 -2.75 33.48 22.68
C TYR A 249 -2.96 34.57 21.62
N THR A 250 -2.36 34.42 20.44
CA THR A 250 -2.43 35.40 19.34
C THR A 250 -3.41 35.01 18.25
N GLU A 251 -3.90 33.77 18.26
CA GLU A 251 -4.57 33.15 17.14
C GLU A 251 -5.90 33.82 16.76
N ALA A 252 -6.72 34.15 17.76
CA ALA A 252 -7.98 34.86 17.54
C ALA A 252 -7.76 36.24 16.91
N SER A 253 -6.76 36.99 17.41
CA SER A 253 -6.40 38.32 16.87
C SER A 253 -5.85 38.21 15.45
N ARG A 254 -5.06 37.17 15.15
CA ARG A 254 -4.51 36.91 13.82
C ARG A 254 -5.61 36.65 12.80
N LEU A 255 -6.58 35.78 13.13
CA LEU A 255 -7.74 35.55 12.28
C LEU A 255 -8.51 36.86 12.07
N GLN A 256 -8.80 37.60 13.13
CA GLN A 256 -9.55 38.85 13.04
C GLN A 256 -8.85 39.91 12.17
N LEU A 257 -7.52 40.00 12.22
CA LEU A 257 -6.74 40.89 11.36
C LEU A 257 -6.91 40.53 9.88
N VAL A 258 -6.90 39.24 9.54
CA VAL A 258 -7.16 38.79 8.16
C VAL A 258 -8.59 39.13 7.75
N LEU A 259 -9.59 38.75 8.55
CA LEU A 259 -11.00 38.93 8.21
C LEU A 259 -11.39 40.41 8.08
N SER A 260 -10.89 41.29 8.96
CA SER A 260 -11.15 42.73 8.89
C SER A 260 -10.45 43.45 7.72
N SER A 261 -9.45 42.81 7.11
CA SER A 261 -8.75 43.35 5.95
C SER A 261 -9.47 43.09 4.62
N LEU A 262 -10.50 42.24 4.61
CA LEU A 262 -11.23 41.86 3.41
C LEU A 262 -12.01 43.05 2.82
N ALA A 263 -12.08 43.11 1.49
CA ALA A 263 -12.86 44.10 0.76
C ALA A 263 -14.32 43.63 0.60
N PRO A 264 -15.30 44.54 0.68
CA PRO A 264 -16.69 44.21 0.36
C PRO A 264 -16.88 43.98 -1.15
N GLN A 265 -18.02 43.38 -1.51
CA GLN A 265 -18.39 43.16 -2.89
C GLN A 265 -18.46 44.47 -3.69
N ARG A 266 -18.27 44.37 -5.00
CA ARG A 266 -18.41 45.47 -5.95
C ARG A 266 -19.71 45.28 -6.73
N PRO A 267 -20.72 46.15 -6.53
CA PRO A 267 -22.01 45.95 -7.19
C PRO A 267 -21.91 45.95 -8.70
N GLY A 268 -22.48 44.94 -9.35
CA GLY A 268 -22.40 44.77 -10.79
C GLY A 268 -21.04 44.22 -11.23
N VAL A 269 -20.29 43.55 -10.35
CA VAL A 269 -19.05 42.84 -10.64
C VAL A 269 -19.06 41.54 -9.85
N ARG A 270 -18.98 40.41 -10.57
CA ARG A 270 -18.86 39.08 -9.97
C ARG A 270 -17.50 38.96 -9.30
N ASP A 271 -17.48 39.22 -8.00
CA ASP A 271 -16.30 39.03 -7.18
C ASP A 271 -16.13 37.54 -6.86
N VAL A 272 -14.88 37.11 -6.77
CA VAL A 272 -14.54 35.79 -6.25
C VAL A 272 -13.91 35.94 -4.88
N TYR A 273 -14.56 35.33 -3.89
CA TYR A 273 -14.08 35.21 -2.53
C TYR A 273 -13.47 33.83 -2.34
N PHE A 274 -12.21 33.79 -1.94
CA PHE A 274 -11.43 32.55 -1.89
C PHE A 274 -11.08 32.16 -0.45
N LEU A 275 -11.36 30.91 -0.08
CA LEU A 275 -10.90 30.30 1.17
C LEU A 275 -10.00 29.11 0.85
N ALA A 276 -8.71 29.24 1.18
CA ALA A 276 -7.74 28.15 1.08
C ALA A 276 -7.45 27.55 2.46
N ILE A 277 -7.50 26.22 2.57
CA ILE A 277 -7.32 25.50 3.83
C ILE A 277 -6.28 24.40 3.63
N GLY A 278 -5.15 24.52 4.32
CA GLY A 278 -4.13 23.49 4.45
C GLY A 278 -4.31 22.79 5.79
N GLY A 279 -4.90 21.60 5.78
CA GLY A 279 -5.49 20.97 6.96
C GLY A 279 -4.46 20.31 7.88
N ASP A 280 -3.64 19.39 7.37
CA ASP A 280 -2.71 18.64 8.20
C ASP A 280 -1.35 19.34 8.30
N GLY A 281 -0.91 19.67 9.52
CA GLY A 281 0.38 20.29 9.78
C GLY A 281 1.53 19.32 10.07
N THR A 282 1.27 18.02 10.09
CA THR A 282 2.29 16.98 10.24
C THR A 282 3.18 16.89 9.02
N SER A 283 2.64 17.14 7.81
CA SER A 283 3.39 17.26 6.57
C SER A 283 3.59 18.71 6.13
N GLY A 284 4.72 19.00 5.47
CA GLY A 284 4.98 20.33 4.91
C GLY A 284 4.31 20.61 3.56
N VAL A 285 3.76 19.59 2.89
CA VAL A 285 3.22 19.70 1.52
C VAL A 285 1.98 20.60 1.46
N PHE A 286 1.08 20.47 2.43
CA PHE A 286 -0.22 21.15 2.41
C PHE A 286 -0.10 22.67 2.61
N SER A 287 0.83 23.12 3.47
CA SER A 287 1.11 24.55 3.64
C SER A 287 1.67 25.18 2.37
N ARG A 288 2.59 24.49 1.67
CA ARG A 288 3.16 24.98 0.40
C ARG A 288 2.11 25.06 -0.69
N GLU A 289 1.20 24.09 -0.73
CA GLU A 289 0.14 24.03 -1.72
C GLU A 289 -0.85 25.19 -1.58
N VAL A 290 -1.23 25.58 -0.35
CA VAL A 290 -2.14 26.72 -0.12
C VAL A 290 -1.61 28.02 -0.72
N ASP A 291 -0.34 28.32 -0.52
CA ASP A 291 0.28 29.53 -1.08
C ASP A 291 0.32 29.46 -2.61
N TRP A 292 0.75 28.34 -3.17
CA TRP A 292 0.84 28.16 -4.61
C TRP A 292 -0.52 28.24 -5.31
N VAL A 293 -1.57 27.59 -4.78
CA VAL A 293 -2.93 27.65 -5.35
C VAL A 293 -3.48 29.07 -5.32
N SER A 294 -3.25 29.80 -4.22
CA SER A 294 -3.62 31.21 -4.10
C SER A 294 -2.95 32.07 -5.17
N GLU A 295 -1.66 31.85 -5.44
CA GLU A 295 -0.91 32.54 -6.50
C GLU A 295 -1.42 32.21 -7.90
N GLN A 296 -1.66 30.93 -8.20
CA GLN A 296 -2.19 30.51 -9.50
C GLN A 296 -3.54 31.17 -9.75
N LEU A 297 -4.50 31.01 -8.84
CA LEU A 297 -5.84 31.58 -8.97
C LEU A 297 -5.79 33.12 -9.04
N GLY A 298 -4.91 33.78 -8.28
CA GLY A 298 -4.73 35.23 -8.35
C GLY A 298 -4.19 35.73 -9.71
N GLY A 299 -3.60 34.85 -10.52
CA GLY A 299 -3.19 35.16 -11.89
C GLY A 299 -4.35 35.20 -12.90
N VAL A 300 -5.49 34.59 -12.58
CA VAL A 300 -6.67 34.49 -13.46
C VAL A 300 -7.93 35.14 -12.88
N LEU A 301 -8.01 35.32 -11.56
CA LEU A 301 -9.13 35.92 -10.84
C LEU A 301 -8.66 37.09 -9.97
N ASP A 302 -9.49 38.11 -9.80
CA ASP A 302 -9.22 39.23 -8.90
C ASP A 302 -9.49 38.85 -7.43
N LEU A 303 -8.48 38.25 -6.79
CA LEU A 303 -8.53 37.85 -5.38
C LEU A 303 -7.99 38.92 -4.42
N LYS A 304 -7.68 40.13 -4.91
CA LYS A 304 -7.01 41.16 -4.11
C LYS A 304 -7.92 41.58 -2.94
N ARG A 305 -7.45 41.32 -1.71
CA ARG A 305 -8.20 41.54 -0.46
C ARG A 305 -9.54 40.76 -0.39
N ARG A 306 -9.69 39.65 -1.12
CA ARG A 306 -10.89 38.78 -1.09
C ARG A 306 -10.53 37.32 -0.85
N GLN A 307 -9.41 37.08 -0.18
CA GLN A 307 -8.97 35.72 0.13
C GLN A 307 -8.57 35.55 1.59
N VAL A 308 -8.87 34.37 2.12
CA VAL A 308 -8.47 33.91 3.45
C VAL A 308 -7.68 32.62 3.27
N LYS A 309 -6.51 32.55 3.90
CA LYS A 309 -5.67 31.35 3.93
C LYS A 309 -5.58 30.87 5.37
N LEU A 310 -5.92 29.61 5.61
CA LEU A 310 -5.83 28.94 6.90
C LEU A 310 -4.90 27.74 6.75
N VAL A 311 -3.89 27.59 7.61
CA VAL A 311 -2.86 26.57 7.46
C VAL A 311 -2.45 26.00 8.81
N ASN A 312 -2.41 24.69 8.89
CA ASN A 312 -1.69 23.97 9.94
C ASN A 312 -0.34 23.50 9.40
N GLY A 313 0.69 23.57 10.25
CA GLY A 313 2.07 23.40 9.82
C GLY A 313 2.64 24.66 9.16
N GLY A 314 3.94 24.63 8.84
CA GLY A 314 4.65 25.80 8.32
C GLY A 314 4.94 26.87 9.38
N GLY A 315 5.00 28.14 8.96
CA GLY A 315 5.31 29.28 9.82
C GLY A 315 4.11 29.84 10.61
N ASP A 316 4.39 30.79 11.50
CA ASP A 316 3.40 31.46 12.36
C ASP A 316 2.84 32.74 11.72
N GLU A 317 2.69 32.77 10.40
CA GLU A 317 2.19 33.94 9.68
C GLU A 317 0.68 33.88 9.46
N LEU A 318 0.19 32.72 9.02
CA LEU A 318 -1.22 32.48 8.70
C LEU A 318 -2.00 31.94 9.90
N PRO A 319 -3.31 32.23 10.01
CA PRO A 319 -4.16 31.59 11.00
C PRO A 319 -4.21 30.06 10.83
N LEU A 320 -4.35 29.34 11.95
CA LEU A 320 -4.54 27.89 12.00
C LEU A 320 -5.81 27.50 11.25
N ALA A 321 -5.75 26.34 10.59
CA ALA A 321 -6.89 25.66 10.02
C ALA A 321 -7.57 24.81 11.11
N THR A 322 -8.53 25.40 11.82
CA THR A 322 -9.36 24.72 12.81
C THR A 322 -10.80 24.70 12.32
N ARG A 323 -11.63 23.78 12.80
CA ARG A 323 -13.09 23.82 12.56
C ARG A 323 -13.68 25.21 12.84
N THR A 324 -13.23 25.85 13.93
CA THR A 324 -13.67 27.18 14.33
C THR A 324 -13.25 28.24 13.32
N SER A 325 -11.96 28.34 12.97
CA SER A 325 -11.47 29.36 12.04
C SER A 325 -12.01 29.17 10.62
N VAL A 326 -12.24 27.92 10.18
CA VAL A 326 -12.93 27.61 8.92
C VAL A 326 -14.35 28.15 8.94
N HIS A 327 -15.13 27.85 9.99
CA HIS A 327 -16.51 28.32 10.11
C HIS A 327 -16.60 29.85 10.21
N GLU A 328 -15.74 30.49 11.00
CA GLU A 328 -15.67 31.96 11.10
C GLU A 328 -15.28 32.61 9.77
N ALA A 329 -14.31 32.04 9.04
CA ALA A 329 -13.92 32.53 7.73
C ALA A 329 -15.06 32.42 6.71
N LEU A 330 -15.77 31.30 6.66
CA LEU A 330 -16.94 31.13 5.78
C LEU A 330 -18.01 32.19 6.05
N ASN A 331 -18.35 32.42 7.32
CA ASN A 331 -19.37 33.41 7.72
C ASN A 331 -18.92 34.85 7.41
N ALA A 332 -17.64 35.17 7.62
CA ALA A 332 -17.10 36.48 7.32
C ALA A 332 -17.10 36.78 5.82
N LEU A 333 -16.73 35.80 4.98
CA LEU A 333 -16.80 35.93 3.53
C LEU A 333 -18.25 36.10 3.07
N ASP A 334 -19.17 35.24 3.51
CA ASP A 334 -20.61 35.34 3.18
C ASP A 334 -21.21 36.70 3.54
N GLY A 335 -20.77 37.31 4.65
CA GLY A 335 -21.23 38.64 5.08
C GLY A 335 -20.79 39.80 4.18
N LEU A 336 -19.77 39.60 3.34
CA LEU A 336 -19.22 40.63 2.44
C LEU A 336 -19.74 40.53 1.00
N MET A 337 -20.37 39.40 0.67
CA MET A 337 -20.77 39.01 -0.67
C MET A 337 -22.19 39.46 -1.02
N ASP A 338 -22.45 39.66 -2.31
CA ASP A 338 -23.80 39.62 -2.87
C ASP A 338 -24.21 38.16 -3.12
N PRO A 339 -25.31 37.66 -2.50
CA PRO A 339 -25.70 36.27 -2.60
C PRO A 339 -26.05 35.74 -4.01
N GLU A 340 -26.45 36.59 -4.95
CA GLU A 340 -26.78 36.18 -6.32
C GLU A 340 -25.63 36.43 -7.31
N GLU A 341 -24.76 37.40 -7.04
CA GLU A 341 -23.76 37.88 -7.99
C GLU A 341 -22.38 37.23 -7.80
N ASP A 342 -21.97 36.96 -6.55
CA ASP A 342 -20.58 36.59 -6.22
C ASP A 342 -20.34 35.08 -6.10
N LEU A 343 -19.07 34.69 -6.27
CA LEU A 343 -18.59 33.31 -6.11
C LEU A 343 -17.88 33.10 -4.77
N LEU A 344 -18.28 32.08 -4.02
CA LEU A 344 -17.44 31.53 -2.95
C LEU A 344 -16.65 30.34 -3.51
N LEU A 345 -15.34 30.49 -3.60
CA LEU A 345 -14.41 29.41 -3.97
C LEU A 345 -13.72 28.89 -2.71
N VAL A 346 -13.84 27.61 -2.42
CA VAL A 346 -13.19 26.96 -1.28
C VAL A 346 -12.26 25.88 -1.80
N HIS A 347 -10.99 25.94 -1.42
CA HIS A 347 -10.02 24.88 -1.68
C HIS A 347 -9.50 24.33 -0.36
N ILE A 348 -9.65 23.03 -0.16
CA ILE A 348 -9.15 22.31 1.02
C ILE A 348 -8.16 21.27 0.53
N VAL A 349 -6.97 21.26 1.12
CA VAL A 349 -5.96 20.23 0.91
C VAL A 349 -5.53 19.65 2.25
N SER A 350 -5.61 18.33 2.40
CA SER A 350 -5.20 17.62 3.63
C SER A 350 -5.10 16.11 3.41
N HIS A 351 -4.71 15.36 4.45
CA HIS A 351 -5.05 13.95 4.54
C HIS A 351 -6.57 13.75 4.75
N GLY A 352 -7.05 12.58 4.31
CA GLY A 352 -8.44 12.18 4.44
C GLY A 352 -8.54 10.81 5.11
N THR A 353 -9.48 10.68 6.05
CA THR A 353 -9.78 9.38 6.67
C THR A 353 -10.71 8.56 5.78
N SER A 354 -10.78 7.24 5.98
CA SER A 354 -11.69 6.37 5.23
C SER A 354 -13.18 6.72 5.40
N ASN A 355 -13.53 7.50 6.42
CA ASN A 355 -14.87 8.05 6.62
C ASN A 355 -15.08 9.41 5.93
N GLY A 356 -14.14 9.84 5.09
CA GLY A 356 -14.19 11.10 4.36
C GLY A 356 -13.92 12.33 5.23
N GLU A 357 -13.45 12.18 6.47
CA GLU A 357 -13.09 13.34 7.28
C GLU A 357 -11.76 13.94 6.80
N LEU A 358 -11.65 15.26 6.85
CA LEU A 358 -10.42 15.97 6.49
C LEU A 358 -9.62 16.24 7.76
N VAL A 359 -8.37 15.77 7.78
CA VAL A 359 -7.48 15.92 8.93
C VAL A 359 -7.15 17.39 9.12
N LEU A 360 -7.27 17.89 10.34
CA LEU A 360 -6.91 19.26 10.71
C LEU A 360 -5.81 19.30 11.78
N ASP A 361 -5.04 18.23 11.94
CA ASP A 361 -4.07 18.13 13.03
C ASP A 361 -2.90 19.09 12.88
N THR A 362 -2.27 19.40 14.01
CA THR A 362 -0.93 20.01 14.04
C THR A 362 0.02 19.06 14.76
N ARG A 363 1.33 19.13 14.46
CA ARG A 363 2.35 18.24 15.07
C ARG A 363 2.29 18.18 16.60
N ASN A 364 1.92 19.29 17.26
CA ASN A 364 2.04 19.44 18.71
C ASN A 364 0.70 19.69 19.42
N MET A 365 -0.41 19.66 18.68
CA MET A 365 -1.75 19.87 19.22
C MET A 365 -2.75 19.13 18.34
N PRO A 366 -3.35 18.04 18.84
CA PRO A 366 -4.40 17.35 18.10
C PRO A 366 -5.63 18.27 17.99
N LEU A 367 -6.25 18.26 16.82
CA LEU A 367 -7.41 19.07 16.49
C LEU A 367 -8.52 18.18 15.92
N ASN A 368 -9.76 18.62 16.07
CA ASN A 368 -10.88 17.87 15.51
C ASN A 368 -10.86 17.94 13.97
N ASN A 369 -10.94 16.78 13.32
CA ASN A 369 -11.14 16.69 11.88
C ASN A 369 -12.39 17.44 11.41
N LEU A 370 -12.36 17.93 10.17
CA LEU A 370 -13.53 18.49 9.52
C LEU A 370 -14.34 17.38 8.86
N THR A 371 -15.56 17.16 9.33
CA THR A 371 -16.41 16.07 8.83
C THR A 371 -17.20 16.50 7.58
N VAL A 372 -17.61 15.52 6.76
CA VAL A 372 -18.54 15.75 5.64
C VAL A 372 -19.84 16.42 6.12
N ALA A 373 -20.32 16.04 7.32
CA ALA A 373 -21.52 16.61 7.92
C ALA A 373 -21.36 18.09 8.28
N ASP A 374 -20.20 18.47 8.85
CA ASP A 374 -19.87 19.87 9.15
C ASP A 374 -19.88 20.70 7.85
N GLY A 375 -19.15 20.25 6.83
CA GLY A 375 -19.07 20.94 5.56
C GLY A 375 -20.44 21.13 4.91
N LYS A 376 -21.26 20.07 4.91
CA LYS A 376 -22.63 20.13 4.41
C LYS A 376 -23.50 21.12 5.18
N GLN A 377 -23.44 21.07 6.52
CA GLN A 377 -24.22 21.97 7.36
C GLN A 377 -23.81 23.42 7.12
N TRP A 378 -22.51 23.73 7.17
CA TRP A 378 -22.02 25.11 7.10
C TRP A 378 -22.23 25.70 5.71
N LEU A 379 -21.83 25.00 4.64
CA LEU A 379 -21.95 25.52 3.27
C LEU A 379 -23.41 25.70 2.81
N ASN A 380 -24.35 24.90 3.33
CA ASN A 380 -25.77 25.06 3.03
C ASN A 380 -26.45 26.16 3.86
N ALA A 381 -25.84 26.59 4.97
CA ALA A 381 -26.36 27.66 5.81
C ALA A 381 -25.98 29.06 5.29
N LEU A 382 -24.98 29.17 4.42
CA LEU A 382 -24.54 30.43 3.82
C LEU A 382 -25.61 31.03 2.91
N LYS A 383 -25.61 32.37 2.81
CA LYS A 383 -26.53 33.10 1.93
C LYS A 383 -26.07 33.01 0.48
N VAL A 384 -24.76 33.05 0.23
CA VAL A 384 -24.18 32.95 -1.11
C VAL A 384 -24.65 31.69 -1.81
N LYS A 385 -25.23 31.89 -2.99
CA LYS A 385 -25.85 30.80 -3.76
C LYS A 385 -24.87 30.09 -4.65
N HIS A 386 -23.84 30.78 -5.13
CA HIS A 386 -22.86 30.25 -6.06
C HIS A 386 -21.58 29.87 -5.32
N GLN A 387 -21.28 28.57 -5.33
CA GLN A 387 -20.19 28.01 -4.55
C GLN A 387 -19.40 27.02 -5.41
N TRP A 388 -18.08 27.07 -5.32
CA TRP A 388 -17.18 26.11 -5.95
C TRP A 388 -16.24 25.55 -4.90
N ILE A 389 -16.37 24.25 -4.63
CA ILE A 389 -15.65 23.56 -3.56
C ILE A 389 -14.68 22.57 -4.19
N VAL A 390 -13.41 22.63 -3.79
CA VAL A 390 -12.37 21.71 -4.22
C VAL A 390 -11.80 21.03 -2.98
N VAL A 391 -11.91 19.70 -2.91
CA VAL A 391 -11.41 18.88 -1.80
C VAL A 391 -10.30 17.97 -2.31
N SER A 392 -9.05 18.31 -1.99
CA SER A 392 -7.86 17.53 -2.33
C SER A 392 -7.43 16.70 -1.11
N ALA A 393 -7.94 15.47 -1.01
CA ALA A 393 -7.65 14.53 0.06
C ALA A 393 -8.02 13.09 -0.34
N CYS A 394 -7.48 12.10 0.38
CA CYS A 394 -7.93 10.71 0.28
C CYS A 394 -9.43 10.61 0.61
N TYR A 395 -10.15 9.69 -0.04
CA TYR A 395 -11.58 9.43 0.18
C TYR A 395 -12.50 10.65 -0.04
N SER A 396 -12.01 11.70 -0.71
CA SER A 396 -12.71 12.99 -0.87
C SER A 396 -14.00 12.90 -1.68
N GLY A 397 -14.22 11.83 -2.45
CA GLY A 397 -15.45 11.57 -3.20
C GLY A 397 -16.72 11.59 -2.32
N GLN A 398 -16.60 11.30 -1.03
CA GLN A 398 -17.71 11.41 -0.06
C GLN A 398 -18.28 12.84 0.04
N TRP A 399 -17.45 13.85 -0.20
CA TRP A 399 -17.86 15.26 -0.22
C TRP A 399 -18.68 15.62 -1.46
N VAL A 400 -18.41 14.98 -2.59
CA VAL A 400 -19.06 15.28 -3.88
C VAL A 400 -20.56 15.04 -3.79
N ASN A 401 -20.96 13.84 -3.35
CA ASN A 401 -22.36 13.48 -3.21
C ASN A 401 -23.05 14.28 -2.10
N ALA A 402 -22.37 14.51 -0.98
CA ALA A 402 -22.93 15.21 0.16
C ALA A 402 -23.22 16.70 -0.13
N LEU A 403 -22.41 17.32 -0.99
CA LEU A 403 -22.49 18.74 -1.32
C LEU A 403 -23.16 19.03 -2.68
N ALA A 404 -23.54 18.03 -3.46
CA ALA A 404 -24.19 18.22 -4.76
C ALA A 404 -25.41 19.17 -4.68
N SER A 405 -25.43 20.20 -5.53
CA SER A 405 -26.50 21.21 -5.57
C SER A 405 -26.57 21.85 -6.96
N PRO A 406 -27.76 22.29 -7.43
CA PRO A 406 -27.90 22.96 -8.72
C PRO A 406 -27.03 24.21 -8.90
N ARG A 407 -26.63 24.87 -7.81
CA ARG A 407 -25.81 26.09 -7.81
C ARG A 407 -24.40 25.90 -7.24
N ARG A 408 -23.92 24.65 -7.14
CA ARG A 408 -22.58 24.34 -6.64
C ARG A 408 -21.78 23.51 -7.64
N ALA A 409 -20.49 23.82 -7.78
CA ALA A 409 -19.50 22.91 -8.34
C ALA A 409 -18.69 22.30 -7.19
N VAL A 410 -18.47 20.98 -7.22
CA VAL A 410 -17.68 20.26 -6.22
C VAL A 410 -16.72 19.35 -6.95
N PHE A 411 -15.43 19.51 -6.70
CA PHE A 411 -14.36 18.64 -7.20
C PHE A 411 -13.68 17.92 -6.04
N ALA A 412 -13.35 16.66 -6.26
CA ALA A 412 -12.63 15.82 -5.31
C ALA A 412 -11.46 15.13 -6.01
N SER A 413 -10.32 15.04 -5.33
CA SER A 413 -9.11 14.42 -5.87
C SER A 413 -9.16 12.89 -5.93
N ALA A 414 -10.10 12.26 -5.24
CA ALA A 414 -10.25 10.81 -5.23
C ALA A 414 -11.72 10.36 -5.13
N ALA A 415 -11.97 9.12 -5.49
CA ALA A 415 -13.23 8.45 -5.22
C ALA A 415 -13.42 8.18 -3.72
N GLN A 416 -14.66 7.88 -3.33
CA GLN A 416 -15.07 7.73 -1.92
C GLN A 416 -14.36 6.59 -1.17
N ASP A 417 -13.81 5.62 -1.91
CA ASP A 417 -13.16 4.39 -1.45
C ASP A 417 -11.69 4.31 -1.90
N ARG A 418 -11.11 5.41 -2.38
CA ARG A 418 -9.74 5.48 -2.91
C ARG A 418 -8.88 6.51 -2.19
N THR A 419 -7.58 6.26 -2.14
CA THR A 419 -6.59 7.24 -1.71
C THR A 419 -6.22 8.18 -2.86
N SER A 420 -5.60 9.32 -2.54
CA SER A 420 -5.01 10.25 -3.51
C SER A 420 -3.51 10.34 -3.32
N PHE A 421 -2.76 10.70 -4.37
CA PHE A 421 -1.30 10.66 -4.37
C PHE A 421 -0.63 12.05 -4.39
N GLY A 422 0.68 12.07 -4.13
CA GLY A 422 1.51 13.28 -4.10
C GLY A 422 1.48 14.05 -2.78
N CYS A 423 1.08 13.42 -1.68
CA CYS A 423 0.99 14.02 -0.35
C CYS A 423 2.16 13.67 0.58
N GLY A 424 3.28 13.15 0.05
CA GLY A 424 4.47 12.85 0.85
C GLY A 424 5.29 14.10 1.17
N ASP A 425 6.14 14.06 2.21
CA ASP A 425 6.94 15.21 2.64
C ASP A 425 7.91 15.74 1.57
N ASP A 426 8.43 14.84 0.74
CA ASP A 426 9.31 15.14 -0.40
C ASP A 426 8.53 15.63 -1.64
N SER A 427 7.20 15.56 -1.62
CA SER A 427 6.37 16.08 -2.70
C SER A 427 6.27 17.60 -2.59
N GLU A 428 6.44 18.30 -3.71
CA GLU A 428 6.21 19.75 -3.72
C GLU A 428 4.74 20.09 -3.48
N ARG A 429 3.82 19.25 -4.00
CA ARG A 429 2.35 19.41 -3.93
C ARG A 429 1.62 18.13 -4.34
N THR A 430 0.33 18.04 -4.03
CA THR A 430 -0.54 16.93 -4.47
C THR A 430 -0.69 16.90 -5.99
N TRP A 431 -0.83 15.70 -6.54
CA TRP A 431 -0.95 15.52 -7.99
C TRP A 431 -2.22 16.15 -8.55
N PHE A 432 -3.32 16.07 -7.81
CA PHE A 432 -4.59 16.66 -8.23
C PHE A 432 -4.49 18.19 -8.34
N SER A 433 -3.94 18.88 -7.35
CA SER A 433 -3.79 20.34 -7.42
C SER A 433 -2.79 20.78 -8.49
N ARG A 434 -1.71 20.01 -8.71
CA ARG A 434 -0.79 20.22 -9.84
C ARG A 434 -1.53 20.13 -11.18
N ALA A 435 -2.42 19.14 -11.33
CA ALA A 435 -3.19 18.94 -12.54
C ALA A 435 -4.27 20.02 -12.74
N LEU A 436 -4.96 20.40 -11.66
CA LEU A 436 -6.08 21.34 -11.69
C LEU A 436 -5.62 22.78 -11.91
N TYR A 437 -4.62 23.26 -11.16
CA TYR A 437 -4.17 24.65 -11.22
C TYR A 437 -2.90 24.85 -12.08
N GLY A 438 -2.62 23.90 -12.98
CA GLY A 438 -1.49 23.98 -13.91
C GLY A 438 -1.73 24.93 -15.09
N GLU A 439 -0.91 24.78 -16.14
CA GLU A 439 -0.82 25.70 -17.29
C GLU A 439 -2.16 25.98 -18.02
N ASP A 440 -3.08 25.02 -18.03
CA ASP A 440 -4.35 25.14 -18.76
C ASP A 440 -5.47 25.81 -17.95
N MET A 441 -5.22 26.16 -16.68
CA MET A 441 -6.27 26.67 -15.78
C MET A 441 -6.98 27.90 -16.36
N GLY A 442 -6.26 28.83 -16.98
CA GLY A 442 -6.86 30.05 -17.54
C GLY A 442 -7.91 29.78 -18.62
N ALA A 443 -7.72 28.74 -19.44
CA ALA A 443 -8.72 28.32 -20.42
C ALA A 443 -9.81 27.45 -19.78
N GLY A 444 -9.42 26.57 -18.86
CA GLY A 444 -10.33 25.62 -18.21
C GLY A 444 -11.36 26.30 -17.30
N ILE A 445 -10.98 27.34 -16.55
CA ILE A 445 -11.81 27.88 -15.46
C ILE A 445 -13.20 28.34 -15.90
N HIS A 446 -13.41 28.68 -17.18
CA HIS A 446 -14.71 29.08 -17.75
C HIS A 446 -15.64 27.89 -18.06
N ASP A 447 -15.11 26.68 -18.16
CA ASP A 447 -15.86 25.44 -18.32
C ASP A 447 -15.47 24.44 -17.22
N PRO A 448 -16.20 24.44 -16.08
CA PRO A 448 -15.90 23.55 -14.97
C PRO A 448 -15.88 22.07 -15.38
N ASP A 449 -16.70 21.68 -16.36
CA ASP A 449 -16.78 20.30 -16.77
C ASP A 449 -15.54 19.86 -17.55
N ALA A 450 -15.10 20.69 -18.51
CA ALA A 450 -13.90 20.46 -19.29
C ALA A 450 -12.63 20.59 -18.43
N TRP A 451 -12.58 21.56 -17.53
CA TRP A 451 -11.44 21.77 -16.63
C TRP A 451 -11.18 20.56 -15.76
N PHE A 452 -12.24 20.03 -15.14
CA PHE A 452 -12.13 18.82 -14.33
C PHE A 452 -11.71 17.60 -15.16
N ALA A 453 -12.26 17.43 -16.37
CA ALA A 453 -11.91 16.31 -17.23
C ALA A 453 -10.42 16.33 -17.61
N ALA A 454 -9.88 17.50 -17.93
CA ALA A 454 -8.46 17.69 -18.22
C ALA A 454 -7.58 17.38 -16.98
N ALA A 455 -7.97 17.89 -15.81
CA ALA A 455 -7.26 17.61 -14.56
C ALA A 455 -7.27 16.10 -14.22
N SER A 456 -8.43 15.45 -14.33
CA SER A 456 -8.57 14.02 -14.10
C SER A 456 -7.71 13.19 -15.04
N GLY A 457 -7.68 13.53 -16.34
CA GLY A 457 -6.83 12.83 -17.31
C GLY A 457 -5.33 12.96 -17.01
N ARG A 458 -4.89 14.14 -16.54
CA ARG A 458 -3.51 14.37 -16.10
C ARG A 458 -3.15 13.57 -14.85
N VAL A 459 -4.08 13.44 -13.90
CA VAL A 459 -3.88 12.57 -12.71
C VAL A 459 -3.69 11.13 -13.14
N THR A 460 -4.58 10.59 -13.98
CA THR A 460 -4.45 9.23 -14.50
C THR A 460 -3.12 9.01 -15.23
N ALA A 461 -2.66 9.99 -16.03
CA ALA A 461 -1.35 9.91 -16.68
C ALA A 461 -0.19 9.84 -15.68
N MET A 462 -0.21 10.67 -14.63
CA MET A 462 0.81 10.63 -13.57
C MET A 462 0.80 9.29 -12.81
N GLU A 463 -0.38 8.73 -12.53
CA GLU A 463 -0.52 7.41 -11.89
C GLU A 463 0.06 6.28 -12.75
N GLN A 464 -0.20 6.31 -14.06
CA GLN A 464 0.36 5.37 -15.02
C GLN A 464 1.89 5.49 -15.14
N GLU A 465 2.41 6.72 -15.19
CA GLU A 465 3.85 6.99 -15.26
C GLU A 465 4.60 6.49 -14.01
N GLN A 466 3.94 6.48 -12.84
CA GLN A 466 4.49 5.95 -11.60
C GLN A 466 4.25 4.44 -11.43
N GLY A 467 3.64 3.78 -12.42
CA GLY A 467 3.39 2.33 -12.39
C GLY A 467 2.31 1.90 -11.40
N ILE A 468 1.40 2.79 -11.00
CA ILE A 468 0.28 2.47 -10.11
C ILE A 468 -0.75 1.65 -10.89
N ALA A 469 -1.17 0.53 -10.31
CA ALA A 469 -2.15 -0.36 -10.92
C ALA A 469 -3.50 0.38 -11.13
N GLU A 470 -4.21 0.08 -12.22
CA GLU A 470 -5.43 0.79 -12.60
C GLU A 470 -6.52 0.70 -11.51
N GLU A 471 -6.60 -0.45 -10.85
CA GLU A 471 -7.46 -0.69 -9.71
C GLU A 471 -7.06 0.10 -8.46
N GLU A 472 -5.90 0.74 -8.40
CA GLU A 472 -5.44 1.58 -7.30
C GLU A 472 -5.50 3.08 -7.63
N HIS A 473 -5.91 3.46 -8.85
CA HIS A 473 -6.03 4.86 -9.26
C HIS A 473 -6.99 5.63 -8.35
N SER A 474 -6.67 6.90 -8.14
CA SER A 474 -7.44 7.77 -7.24
C SER A 474 -8.85 8.03 -7.73
N LEU A 475 -9.07 8.01 -9.05
CA LEU A 475 -10.35 8.25 -9.73
C LEU A 475 -11.04 9.54 -9.24
N PRO A 476 -10.48 10.74 -9.55
CA PRO A 476 -11.08 12.02 -9.16
C PRO A 476 -12.58 12.09 -9.49
N GLN A 477 -13.37 12.73 -8.61
CA GLN A 477 -14.83 12.86 -8.78
C GLN A 477 -15.30 14.32 -8.83
N LYS A 478 -16.43 14.57 -9.50
CA LYS A 478 -17.08 15.89 -9.54
C LYS A 478 -18.60 15.83 -9.45
N SER A 479 -19.18 16.93 -8.99
CA SER A 479 -20.59 17.27 -9.14
C SER A 479 -20.69 18.74 -9.56
N VAL A 480 -21.21 19.00 -10.76
CA VAL A 480 -21.36 20.36 -11.28
C VAL A 480 -22.85 20.65 -11.53
N GLY A 481 -23.40 21.60 -10.78
CA GLY A 481 -24.79 22.00 -10.91
C GLY A 481 -25.07 22.77 -12.21
N LYS A 482 -26.12 22.41 -12.94
CA LYS A 482 -26.50 23.10 -14.19
C LYS A 482 -26.77 24.60 -14.01
N GLY A 483 -27.33 24.98 -12.87
CA GLY A 483 -27.57 26.39 -12.52
C GLY A 483 -26.28 27.15 -12.22
N PHE A 484 -25.28 26.47 -11.65
CA PHE A 484 -23.93 27.02 -11.49
C PHE A 484 -23.29 27.30 -12.84
N VAL A 485 -23.28 26.31 -13.75
CA VAL A 485 -22.68 26.47 -15.10
C VAL A 485 -23.36 27.60 -15.87
N SER A 486 -24.69 27.62 -15.88
CA SER A 486 -25.46 28.65 -16.60
C SER A 486 -25.16 30.06 -16.09
N TRP A 487 -24.98 30.22 -14.77
CA TRP A 487 -24.60 31.49 -14.17
C TRP A 487 -23.13 31.84 -14.46
N TRP A 488 -22.21 30.89 -14.29
CA TRP A 488 -20.77 31.11 -14.44
C TRP A 488 -20.40 31.47 -15.88
N GLN A 489 -21.05 30.83 -16.85
CA GLN A 489 -20.85 31.07 -18.29
C GLN A 489 -21.70 32.21 -18.84
N SER A 490 -22.55 32.86 -18.04
CA SER A 490 -23.37 33.98 -18.52
C SER A 490 -22.49 35.19 -18.89
N GLU A 491 -22.71 35.76 -20.09
CA GLU A 491 -21.94 36.88 -20.68
C GLU A 491 -22.08 38.21 -19.95
N THR A 492 -22.90 38.30 -18.90
CA THR A 492 -22.82 39.43 -17.98
C THR A 492 -21.56 39.27 -17.16
N LEU A 493 -20.48 39.93 -17.57
CA LEU A 493 -19.83 41.01 -16.81
C LEU A 493 -18.58 41.52 -17.55
N THR A 494 -18.60 42.82 -17.85
CA THR A 494 -17.54 43.58 -18.50
C THR A 494 -16.19 43.39 -17.83
N ALA A 495 -15.18 43.06 -18.63
CA ALA A 495 -13.79 43.15 -18.24
C ALA A 495 -13.51 44.53 -17.59
N PRO A 496 -12.78 44.59 -16.47
CA PRO A 496 -12.32 45.87 -15.96
C PRO A 496 -11.39 46.50 -16.99
N ASN A 497 -11.67 47.76 -17.38
CA ASN A 497 -10.73 48.60 -18.11
C ASN A 497 -9.51 48.94 -17.27
#